data_AF-A0A3N4PV66-F1
#
_entry.id   AF-A0A3N4PV66-F1
#
_cell.length_a   1.000
_cell.length_b   1.000
_cell.length_c   1.000
_cell.angle_alpha   90.00
_cell.angle_beta   90.00
_cell.angle_gamma   90.00
#
_symmetry.space_group_name_H-M   'P 1'
#
loop_
_entity.id
_entity.type
_entity.pdbx_description
1 polymer ?
#
loop_
_entity_poly.entity_id
_entity_poly.type
_entity_poly.pdbx_seq_one_letter_code
_entity_poly.pdbx_strand_id
1 'polypeptide(L)'
;MNKFIPLFLLALAMACNKKAEDMPGDVEYKNDIGQLPGTPKVLYLVIDGARGLSIREIKPPTIWKMRDSAVYTWNGIGDSAAVDGGNWATMLTGVRPIKHGIVNNDYTNSKLGQYPVFFQRIKESKPAMRTVALTASPDLSNKLIGATATENKSLGSDAAVKDAVIAELQKDEASVVLGQFKGVADAGTQFGYDVSVPQYTDAILKTDGYIKEIMNALYARKTYKNERWLVVLTSSRGGAWQQDPEDSTAMGNPRLNTFTLFFNSRFQSKVIVKPQDLRVPYEGKTVRLTGDAAATAVRGRCVDNTIGDIGKLNGLTVELKMKLNRGPNNNFRYTFPPFFSKTKDRTGSTIGWALFKNGQGTTLFLADGSTNLQLVTDASRGSKNTDDGNWHTYTAVFERSGNTYKASLFIDGGNKLTGTYTASREILAPEGPLTVGFNPSNFGNAIDCYITDVKIWNTALPDDIIKDWAPRTYINKEHFYFNNLIGYWPCMDGSGNRFKDYGPNKKDMLIGGAYLWTPFSDLSSYLLPGIADGTKYVPNTFDIPYQILEWLGIRREDSWGLDGHTWPAEFRDYPLYGGI
;
A
#
# COMPACT_ATOMS: atom_id res chain seq x y z
N MET A 1 21.51 -59.87 43.06
CA MET A 1 20.24 -59.67 42.32
C MET A 1 20.59 -59.01 41.00
N ASN A 2 20.79 -59.76 39.93
CA ASN A 2 19.81 -60.26 38.94
C ASN A 2 19.39 -59.25 37.86
N LYS A 3 19.65 -59.66 36.59
CA LYS A 3 19.02 -59.34 35.29
C LYS A 3 19.70 -58.23 34.45
N PHE A 4 20.30 -58.50 33.27
CA PHE A 4 19.92 -59.11 31.98
C PHE A 4 19.79 -58.02 30.86
N ILE A 5 20.47 -58.26 29.73
CA ILE A 5 20.71 -57.41 28.53
C ILE A 5 19.50 -57.52 27.55
N PRO A 6 19.23 -56.56 26.62
CA PRO A 6 19.78 -56.69 25.25
C PRO A 6 20.20 -55.37 24.56
N LEU A 7 21.31 -55.48 23.84
CA LEU A 7 21.87 -54.58 22.84
C LEU A 7 21.11 -54.81 21.51
N PHE A 8 20.53 -53.77 20.91
CA PHE A 8 19.89 -53.87 19.60
C PHE A 8 20.90 -53.49 18.50
N LEU A 9 21.29 -54.46 17.67
CA LEU A 9 21.96 -54.24 16.39
C LEU A 9 20.95 -53.64 15.40
N LEU A 10 21.32 -52.55 14.72
CA LEU A 10 20.72 -52.18 13.43
C LEU A 10 21.84 -51.93 12.42
N ALA A 11 21.79 -52.69 11.33
CA ALA A 11 22.79 -52.78 10.30
C ALA A 11 22.91 -51.47 9.49
N LEU A 12 24.14 -50.97 9.32
CA LEU A 12 24.47 -50.02 8.26
C LEU A 12 24.62 -50.76 6.93
N ALA A 13 23.70 -50.53 6.00
CA ALA A 13 23.91 -50.84 4.60
C ALA A 13 24.87 -49.80 4.00
N MET A 14 26.10 -50.22 3.70
CA MET A 14 26.98 -49.50 2.78
C MET A 14 26.40 -49.60 1.37
N ALA A 15 25.92 -48.48 0.83
CA ALA A 15 25.73 -48.28 -0.60
C ALA A 15 26.86 -47.37 -1.11
N CYS A 16 27.57 -47.84 -2.12
CA CYS A 16 28.69 -47.17 -2.78
C CYS A 16 28.35 -45.74 -3.22
N ASN A 17 29.00 -44.75 -2.60
CA ASN A 17 29.15 -43.42 -3.19
C ASN A 17 30.18 -43.49 -4.34
N LYS A 18 29.76 -43.92 -5.53
CA LYS A 18 30.42 -43.46 -6.75
C LYS A 18 30.07 -41.99 -6.90
N LYS A 19 31.03 -41.11 -6.63
CA LYS A 19 30.95 -39.70 -7.04
C LYS A 19 30.65 -39.70 -8.54
N ALA A 20 29.50 -39.17 -8.93
CA ALA A 20 29.23 -38.85 -10.31
C ALA A 20 30.17 -37.70 -10.69
N GLU A 21 31.27 -38.03 -11.34
CA GLU A 21 32.29 -37.09 -11.86
C GLU A 21 31.82 -36.31 -13.09
N ASP A 22 30.50 -36.11 -13.26
CA ASP A 22 29.89 -35.35 -14.37
C ASP A 22 28.87 -34.32 -13.85
N MET A 23 29.19 -33.63 -12.75
CA MET A 23 28.50 -32.37 -12.44
C MET A 23 29.16 -31.26 -13.28
N PRO A 24 28.44 -30.58 -14.19
CA PRO A 24 28.91 -29.31 -14.73
C PRO A 24 29.17 -28.40 -13.53
N GLY A 25 30.40 -27.88 -13.41
CA GLY A 25 30.83 -27.10 -12.26
C GLY A 25 29.86 -25.96 -11.95
N ASP A 26 29.79 -25.59 -10.67
CA ASP A 26 28.96 -24.51 -10.13
C ASP A 26 29.05 -23.26 -11.01
N VAL A 27 28.08 -23.08 -11.91
CA VAL A 27 27.97 -21.85 -12.69
C VAL A 27 27.33 -20.85 -11.76
N GLU A 28 28.14 -20.00 -11.14
CA GLU A 28 27.66 -18.87 -10.36
C GLU A 28 26.93 -17.91 -11.31
N TYR A 29 25.60 -18.02 -11.37
CA TYR A 29 24.77 -17.13 -12.17
C TYR A 29 24.73 -15.76 -11.49
N LYS A 30 25.58 -14.84 -11.94
CA LYS A 30 25.39 -13.42 -11.62
C LYS A 30 23.99 -13.02 -12.05
N ASN A 31 23.30 -12.17 -11.28
CA ASN A 31 21.97 -11.63 -11.60
C ASN A 31 21.94 -10.73 -12.87
N ASP A 32 22.87 -10.93 -13.80
CA ASP A 32 22.94 -10.29 -15.10
C ASP A 32 22.16 -11.12 -16.13
N ILE A 33 21.00 -10.59 -16.53
CA ILE A 33 20.08 -11.22 -17.48
C ILE A 33 20.76 -11.50 -18.83
N GLY A 34 21.79 -10.74 -19.20
CA GLY A 34 22.55 -10.91 -20.44
C GLY A 34 23.50 -12.11 -20.46
N GLN A 35 23.81 -12.70 -19.30
CA GLN A 35 24.78 -13.80 -19.16
C GLN A 35 24.12 -15.16 -18.93
N LEU A 36 22.79 -15.21 -18.85
CA LEU A 36 22.06 -16.45 -18.61
C LEU A 36 22.00 -17.32 -19.88
N PRO A 37 22.27 -18.63 -19.78
CA PRO A 37 22.40 -19.51 -20.93
C PRO A 37 21.07 -19.73 -21.66
N GLY A 38 21.16 -20.00 -22.96
CA GLY A 38 20.02 -20.29 -23.84
C GLY A 38 19.43 -19.06 -24.53
N THR A 39 18.73 -19.30 -25.63
CA THR A 39 18.10 -18.24 -26.43
C THR A 39 16.91 -17.64 -25.67
N PRO A 40 16.85 -16.31 -25.44
CA PRO A 40 15.74 -15.71 -24.71
C PRO A 40 14.44 -15.80 -25.51
N LYS A 41 13.37 -16.21 -24.84
CA LYS A 41 12.02 -16.42 -25.38
C LYS A 41 10.99 -15.85 -24.40
N VAL A 42 9.81 -15.45 -24.88
CA VAL A 42 8.74 -14.88 -24.05
C VAL A 42 7.40 -15.51 -24.39
N LEU A 43 6.68 -15.96 -23.36
CA LEU A 43 5.27 -16.31 -23.44
C LEU A 43 4.49 -15.33 -22.58
N TYR A 44 3.61 -14.54 -23.18
CA TYR A 44 2.85 -13.49 -22.49
C TYR A 44 1.35 -13.82 -22.52
N LEU A 45 0.80 -14.18 -21.37
CA LEU A 45 -0.59 -14.63 -21.22
C LEU A 45 -1.38 -13.59 -20.41
N VAL A 46 -2.42 -13.05 -21.03
CA VAL A 46 -3.29 -12.02 -20.45
C VAL A 46 -4.67 -12.62 -20.18
N ILE A 47 -5.11 -12.56 -18.92
CA ILE A 47 -6.45 -12.99 -18.49
C ILE A 47 -7.24 -11.75 -18.10
N ASP A 48 -8.09 -11.24 -19.00
CA ASP A 48 -8.85 -10.02 -18.74
C ASP A 48 -9.82 -10.22 -17.57
N GLY A 49 -9.96 -9.20 -16.73
CA GLY A 49 -10.94 -9.17 -15.64
C GLY A 49 -10.64 -10.08 -14.45
N ALA A 50 -9.51 -10.80 -14.43
CA ALA A 50 -9.08 -11.60 -13.29
C ALA A 50 -8.49 -10.71 -12.19
N ARG A 51 -9.26 -10.44 -11.14
CA ARG A 51 -8.80 -9.69 -9.95
C ARG A 51 -7.71 -10.48 -9.24
N GLY A 52 -6.58 -9.84 -8.94
CA GLY A 52 -5.47 -10.54 -8.31
C GLY A 52 -5.77 -11.08 -6.92
N LEU A 53 -6.60 -10.38 -6.14
CA LEU A 53 -7.10 -10.88 -4.86
C LEU A 53 -7.99 -12.13 -5.01
N SER A 54 -8.80 -12.20 -6.07
CA SER A 54 -9.62 -13.38 -6.36
C SER A 54 -8.77 -14.58 -6.75
N ILE A 55 -7.72 -14.39 -7.56
CA ILE A 55 -6.75 -15.46 -7.85
C ILE A 55 -6.06 -15.95 -6.57
N ARG A 56 -5.67 -15.03 -5.68
CA ARG A 56 -5.04 -15.38 -4.39
C ARG A 56 -5.95 -16.21 -3.48
N GLU A 57 -7.24 -15.92 -3.51
CA GLU A 57 -8.24 -16.61 -2.69
C GLU A 57 -8.64 -17.97 -3.26
N ILE A 58 -8.91 -18.04 -4.57
CA ILE A 58 -9.25 -19.28 -5.27
C ILE A 58 -8.07 -20.25 -5.28
N LYS A 59 -6.84 -19.73 -5.40
CA LYS A 59 -5.60 -20.51 -5.58
C LYS A 59 -5.69 -21.50 -6.75
N PRO A 60 -5.93 -21.03 -7.99
CA PRO A 60 -6.05 -21.92 -9.15
C PRO A 60 -4.81 -22.82 -9.26
N PRO A 61 -4.94 -24.16 -9.40
CA PRO A 61 -3.84 -25.08 -9.15
C PRO A 61 -2.57 -24.80 -9.96
N THR A 62 -2.70 -24.46 -11.23
CA THR A 62 -1.57 -24.24 -12.14
C THR A 62 -0.89 -22.91 -11.82
N ILE A 63 -1.66 -21.83 -11.77
CA ILE A 63 -1.17 -20.47 -11.47
C ILE A 63 -0.54 -20.42 -10.06
N TRP A 64 -1.16 -21.10 -9.09
CA TRP A 64 -0.68 -21.14 -7.71
C TRP A 64 0.68 -21.84 -7.59
N LYS A 65 0.92 -22.87 -8.40
CA LYS A 65 2.22 -23.57 -8.44
C LYS A 65 3.29 -22.79 -9.20
N MET A 66 2.94 -22.08 -10.29
CA MET A 66 3.89 -21.22 -11.01
C MET A 66 4.59 -20.21 -10.09
N ARG A 67 3.87 -19.70 -9.09
CA ARG A 67 4.38 -18.81 -8.04
C ARG A 67 5.73 -19.25 -7.43
N ASP A 68 5.95 -20.55 -7.27
CA ASP A 68 7.12 -21.11 -6.59
C ASP A 68 8.43 -20.91 -7.41
N SER A 69 8.31 -20.45 -8.65
CA SER A 69 9.43 -19.97 -9.50
C SER A 69 9.08 -18.68 -10.24
N ALA A 70 8.46 -17.73 -9.53
CA ALA A 70 8.11 -16.43 -10.09
C ALA A 70 8.51 -15.27 -9.18
N VAL A 71 8.76 -14.12 -9.79
CA VAL A 71 8.60 -12.82 -9.14
C VAL A 71 7.16 -12.39 -9.38
N TYR A 72 6.35 -12.23 -8.34
CA TYR A 72 4.91 -12.11 -8.53
C TYR A 72 4.21 -11.19 -7.54
N THR A 73 3.04 -10.68 -7.92
CA THR A 73 2.13 -9.96 -7.03
C THR A 73 0.68 -10.39 -7.27
N TRP A 74 -0.12 -10.33 -6.20
CA TRP A 74 -1.59 -10.40 -6.25
C TRP A 74 -2.24 -9.01 -6.11
N ASN A 75 -1.42 -8.00 -5.85
CA ASN A 75 -1.81 -6.63 -5.57
C ASN A 75 -1.35 -5.68 -6.67
N GLY A 76 -1.18 -6.20 -7.89
CA GLY A 76 -0.78 -5.40 -9.04
C GLY A 76 -1.83 -4.33 -9.36
N ILE A 77 -1.38 -3.31 -10.07
CA ILE A 77 -2.21 -2.16 -10.44
C ILE A 77 -2.29 -2.07 -11.96
N GLY A 78 -3.51 -2.18 -12.47
CA GLY A 78 -3.86 -1.83 -13.84
C GLY A 78 -4.00 -0.32 -14.02
N ASP A 79 -4.15 0.09 -15.27
CA ASP A 79 -4.36 1.47 -15.62
C ASP A 79 -5.67 2.05 -15.09
N SER A 80 -5.60 3.33 -14.72
CA SER A 80 -6.68 4.20 -14.22
C SER A 80 -7.97 4.20 -15.05
N ALA A 81 -7.92 3.91 -16.36
CA ALA A 81 -9.10 3.77 -17.20
C ALA A 81 -10.03 2.63 -16.75
N ALA A 82 -9.48 1.61 -16.09
CA ALA A 82 -10.23 0.46 -15.57
C ALA A 82 -11.11 -0.27 -16.61
N VAL A 83 -10.79 -0.11 -17.89
CA VAL A 83 -11.42 -0.78 -19.04
C VAL A 83 -10.35 -1.41 -19.92
N ASP A 84 -10.78 -2.34 -20.78
CA ASP A 84 -9.89 -3.21 -21.54
C ASP A 84 -8.98 -2.44 -22.50
N GLY A 85 -9.50 -1.53 -23.34
CA GLY A 85 -8.71 -0.82 -24.35
C GLY A 85 -7.55 0.00 -23.79
N GLY A 86 -7.80 0.80 -22.75
CA GLY A 86 -6.76 1.58 -22.07
C GLY A 86 -5.72 0.72 -21.37
N ASN A 87 -6.16 -0.37 -20.72
CA ASN A 87 -5.26 -1.30 -20.03
C ASN A 87 -4.41 -2.11 -21.01
N TRP A 88 -4.99 -2.58 -22.11
CA TRP A 88 -4.25 -3.24 -23.19
C TRP A 88 -3.22 -2.31 -23.82
N ALA A 89 -3.57 -1.05 -24.08
CA ALA A 89 -2.62 -0.07 -24.58
C ALA A 89 -1.46 0.14 -23.59
N THR A 90 -1.76 0.31 -22.30
CA THR A 90 -0.75 0.47 -21.23
C THR A 90 0.21 -0.72 -21.20
N MET A 91 -0.32 -1.95 -21.18
CA MET A 91 0.50 -3.17 -21.08
C MET A 91 1.30 -3.53 -22.33
N LEU A 92 0.94 -2.97 -23.49
CA LEU A 92 1.65 -3.22 -24.73
C LEU A 92 2.64 -2.10 -25.06
N THR A 93 2.38 -0.86 -24.64
CA THR A 93 3.24 0.30 -24.93
C THR A 93 4.27 0.58 -23.84
N GLY A 94 3.95 0.24 -22.58
CA GLY A 94 4.82 0.48 -21.42
C GLY A 94 4.76 1.92 -20.91
N VAL A 95 3.73 2.67 -21.31
CA VAL A 95 3.46 4.03 -20.86
C VAL A 95 2.02 4.15 -20.37
N ARG A 96 1.74 5.19 -19.59
CA ARG A 96 0.41 5.49 -19.04
C ARG A 96 -0.51 6.18 -20.08
N PRO A 97 -1.84 6.23 -19.87
CA PRO A 97 -2.78 6.84 -20.81
C PRO A 97 -2.52 8.29 -21.14
N ILE A 98 -1.96 9.06 -20.21
CA ILE A 98 -1.56 10.45 -20.46
C ILE A 98 -0.55 10.56 -21.62
N LYS A 99 0.23 9.50 -21.86
CA LYS A 99 1.17 9.38 -22.99
C LYS A 99 0.54 8.71 -24.21
N HIS A 100 -0.01 7.51 -24.10
CA HIS A 100 -0.52 6.79 -25.29
C HIS A 100 -1.90 7.28 -25.79
N GLY A 101 -2.62 8.09 -25.02
CA GLY A 101 -3.85 8.77 -25.44
C GLY A 101 -5.12 7.92 -25.44
N ILE A 102 -5.08 6.68 -24.92
CA ILE A 102 -6.22 5.75 -24.91
C ILE A 102 -6.70 5.61 -23.47
N VAL A 103 -7.75 6.33 -23.09
CA VAL A 103 -8.27 6.41 -21.70
C VAL A 103 -9.56 5.61 -21.49
N ASN A 104 -10.02 4.91 -22.53
CA ASN A 104 -11.24 4.11 -22.56
C ASN A 104 -11.15 3.07 -23.70
N ASN A 105 -12.29 2.60 -24.24
CA ASN A 105 -12.34 1.72 -25.42
C ASN A 105 -12.41 2.50 -26.76
N ASP A 106 -12.01 3.77 -26.77
CA ASP A 106 -11.88 4.61 -27.96
C ASP A 106 -10.40 4.81 -28.32
N TYR A 107 -10.06 4.48 -29.56
CA TYR A 107 -8.69 4.49 -30.08
C TYR A 107 -8.42 5.67 -31.02
N THR A 108 -9.39 6.55 -31.25
CA THR A 108 -9.30 7.67 -32.22
C THR A 108 -8.18 8.65 -31.90
N ASN A 109 -7.95 8.95 -30.62
CA ASN A 109 -6.91 9.88 -30.15
C ASN A 109 -5.60 9.18 -29.76
N SER A 110 -5.41 7.94 -30.24
CA SER A 110 -4.23 7.16 -29.88
C SER A 110 -2.94 7.78 -30.43
N LYS A 111 -1.89 7.76 -29.60
CA LYS A 111 -0.54 8.24 -29.94
C LYS A 111 0.42 7.08 -30.19
N LEU A 112 -0.07 5.98 -30.76
CA LEU A 112 0.71 4.77 -31.01
C LEU A 112 1.87 4.97 -32.00
N GLY A 113 1.84 6.03 -32.82
CA GLY A 113 3.00 6.42 -33.63
C GLY A 113 4.17 6.95 -32.80
N GLN A 114 3.89 7.61 -31.66
CA GLN A 114 4.92 8.10 -30.73
C GLN A 114 5.27 7.05 -29.67
N TYR A 115 4.28 6.29 -29.20
CA TYR A 115 4.43 5.24 -28.21
C TYR A 115 3.95 3.91 -28.79
N PRO A 116 4.74 3.27 -29.67
CA PRO A 116 4.32 2.03 -30.31
C PRO A 116 4.29 0.88 -29.31
N VAL A 117 3.46 -0.13 -29.60
CA VAL A 117 3.45 -1.39 -28.85
C VAL A 117 4.80 -2.09 -28.97
N PHE A 118 5.18 -2.88 -27.96
CA PHE A 118 6.51 -3.48 -27.88
C PHE A 118 6.86 -4.39 -29.06
N PHE A 119 5.87 -4.96 -29.76
CA PHE A 119 6.09 -5.74 -30.97
C PHE A 119 6.82 -4.96 -32.06
N GLN A 120 6.47 -3.68 -32.25
CA GLN A 120 7.15 -2.81 -33.20
C GLN A 120 8.62 -2.60 -32.79
N ARG A 121 8.87 -2.37 -31.50
CA ARG A 121 10.22 -2.20 -30.95
C ARG A 121 11.08 -3.46 -31.14
N ILE A 122 10.49 -4.64 -30.96
CA ILE A 122 11.15 -5.93 -31.23
C ILE A 122 11.45 -6.06 -32.72
N LYS A 123 10.50 -5.74 -33.60
CA LYS A 123 10.66 -5.83 -35.05
C LYS A 123 11.77 -4.92 -35.57
N GLU A 124 11.87 -3.71 -35.03
CA GLU A 124 12.93 -2.75 -35.35
C GLU A 124 14.30 -3.19 -34.83
N SER A 125 14.36 -3.74 -33.62
CA SER A 125 15.63 -4.12 -32.98
C SER A 125 16.15 -5.49 -33.41
N LYS A 126 15.25 -6.43 -33.68
CA LYS A 126 15.52 -7.85 -33.97
C LYS A 126 14.56 -8.36 -35.06
N PRO A 127 14.71 -7.93 -36.33
CA PRO A 127 13.72 -8.21 -37.39
C PRO A 127 13.51 -9.69 -37.72
N ALA A 128 14.50 -10.55 -37.43
CA ALA A 128 14.38 -12.01 -37.59
C ALA A 128 13.60 -12.68 -36.44
N MET A 129 13.32 -11.97 -35.34
CA MET A 129 12.60 -12.53 -34.20
C MET A 129 11.11 -12.65 -34.52
N ARG A 130 10.62 -13.89 -34.54
CA ARG A 130 9.20 -14.16 -34.76
C ARG A 130 8.37 -13.78 -33.54
N THR A 131 7.44 -12.87 -33.75
CA THR A 131 6.48 -12.39 -32.73
C THR A 131 5.06 -12.74 -33.15
N VAL A 132 4.27 -13.34 -32.26
CA VAL A 132 2.92 -13.82 -32.56
C VAL A 132 1.94 -13.33 -31.50
N ALA A 133 0.79 -12.83 -31.93
CA ALA A 133 -0.31 -12.43 -31.08
C ALA A 133 -1.60 -13.19 -31.43
N LEU A 134 -2.20 -13.82 -30.42
CA LEU A 134 -3.39 -14.65 -30.52
C LEU A 134 -4.40 -14.17 -29.48
N THR A 135 -5.45 -13.49 -29.91
CA THR A 135 -6.32 -12.73 -28.98
C THR A 135 -7.77 -13.12 -29.13
N ALA A 136 -8.50 -13.25 -28.02
CA ALA A 136 -9.94 -13.42 -28.04
C ALA A 136 -10.69 -12.13 -28.48
N SER A 137 -10.05 -10.98 -28.29
CA SER A 137 -10.58 -9.65 -28.61
C SER A 137 -10.18 -9.18 -30.01
N PRO A 138 -11.15 -8.85 -30.89
CA PRO A 138 -10.88 -8.21 -32.18
C PRO A 138 -10.28 -6.81 -32.05
N ASP A 139 -10.66 -6.04 -31.04
CA ASP A 139 -10.15 -4.68 -30.85
C ASP A 139 -8.68 -4.68 -30.48
N LEU A 140 -8.27 -5.58 -29.57
CA LEU A 140 -6.86 -5.77 -29.23
C LEU A 140 -6.02 -6.10 -30.47
N SER A 141 -6.52 -7.05 -31.28
CA SER A 141 -5.85 -7.47 -32.52
C SER A 141 -5.77 -6.34 -33.53
N ASN A 142 -6.89 -5.69 -33.86
CA ASN A 142 -6.99 -4.78 -35.00
C ASN A 142 -6.57 -3.35 -34.68
N LYS A 143 -6.80 -2.87 -33.45
CA LYS A 143 -6.61 -1.45 -33.07
C LYS A 143 -5.28 -1.18 -32.39
N LEU A 144 -4.70 -2.18 -31.71
CA LEU A 144 -3.44 -2.02 -30.98
C LEU A 144 -2.27 -2.77 -31.62
N ILE A 145 -2.44 -4.05 -31.94
CA ILE A 145 -1.34 -4.88 -32.44
C ILE A 145 -1.14 -4.69 -33.95
N GLY A 146 -2.22 -4.76 -34.75
CA GLY A 146 -2.15 -4.56 -36.19
C GLY A 146 -1.07 -5.41 -36.87
N ALA A 147 -0.25 -4.78 -37.72
CA ALA A 147 0.84 -5.43 -38.46
C ALA A 147 2.22 -5.35 -37.76
N THR A 148 2.24 -5.01 -36.46
CA THR A 148 3.51 -4.86 -35.70
C THR A 148 4.12 -6.21 -35.32
N ALA A 149 3.29 -7.23 -35.07
CA ALA A 149 3.72 -8.61 -34.87
C ALA A 149 3.95 -9.34 -36.21
N THR A 150 4.79 -10.38 -36.23
CA THR A 150 4.98 -11.25 -37.41
C THR A 150 3.66 -11.93 -37.80
N GLU A 151 2.89 -12.37 -36.81
CA GLU A 151 1.56 -12.93 -37.01
C GLU A 151 0.61 -12.40 -35.94
N ASN A 152 -0.59 -12.00 -36.34
CA ASN A 152 -1.63 -11.48 -35.46
C ASN A 152 -2.97 -12.07 -35.88
N LYS A 153 -3.65 -12.76 -34.95
CA LYS A 153 -4.94 -13.41 -35.20
C LYS A 153 -5.92 -13.09 -34.07
N SER A 154 -7.07 -12.54 -34.46
CA SER A 154 -8.26 -12.49 -33.60
C SER A 154 -8.98 -13.83 -33.69
N LEU A 155 -9.21 -14.44 -32.54
CA LEU A 155 -9.87 -15.71 -32.34
C LEU A 155 -11.15 -15.46 -31.54
N GLY A 156 -12.26 -16.13 -31.83
CA GLY A 156 -13.55 -15.79 -31.22
C GLY A 156 -13.74 -16.25 -29.77
N SER A 157 -12.83 -17.08 -29.24
CA SER A 157 -12.98 -17.72 -27.93
C SER A 157 -11.64 -18.07 -27.28
N ASP A 158 -11.65 -18.16 -25.95
CA ASP A 158 -10.49 -18.55 -25.14
C ASP A 158 -9.97 -19.95 -25.49
N ALA A 159 -10.85 -20.89 -25.82
CA ALA A 159 -10.44 -22.23 -26.25
C ALA A 159 -9.64 -22.19 -27.56
N ALA A 160 -10.10 -21.40 -28.53
CA ALA A 160 -9.39 -21.21 -29.80
C ALA A 160 -8.04 -20.50 -29.60
N VAL A 161 -7.97 -19.52 -28.69
CA VAL A 161 -6.70 -18.89 -28.29
C VAL A 161 -5.74 -19.92 -27.72
N LYS A 162 -6.19 -20.75 -26.76
CA LYS A 162 -5.37 -21.81 -26.18
C LYS A 162 -4.85 -22.78 -27.25
N ASP A 163 -5.71 -23.30 -28.11
CA ASP A 163 -5.32 -24.23 -29.17
C ASP A 163 -4.28 -23.61 -30.12
N ALA A 164 -4.47 -22.34 -30.50
CA ALA A 164 -3.55 -21.62 -31.37
C ALA A 164 -2.19 -21.35 -30.69
N VAL A 165 -2.19 -21.03 -29.38
CA VAL A 165 -0.94 -20.83 -28.61
C VAL A 165 -0.16 -22.15 -28.54
N ILE A 166 -0.84 -23.27 -28.26
CA ILE A 166 -0.21 -24.60 -28.25
C ILE A 166 0.39 -24.93 -29.62
N ALA A 167 -0.35 -24.67 -30.70
CA ALA A 167 0.14 -24.92 -32.06
C ALA A 167 1.36 -24.04 -32.42
N GLU A 168 1.39 -22.78 -32.00
CA GLU A 168 2.56 -21.91 -32.20
C GLU A 168 3.75 -22.38 -31.37
N LEU A 169 3.54 -22.81 -30.12
CA LEU A 169 4.59 -23.35 -29.26
C LEU A 169 5.17 -24.68 -29.78
N GLN A 170 4.57 -25.33 -30.77
CA GLN A 170 5.18 -26.51 -31.41
C GLN A 170 6.16 -26.15 -32.53
N LYS A 171 6.27 -24.87 -32.91
CA LYS A 171 7.18 -24.37 -33.95
C LYS A 171 8.52 -23.96 -33.35
N ASP A 172 9.63 -24.37 -33.96
CA ASP A 172 10.98 -24.08 -33.44
C ASP A 172 11.29 -22.57 -33.45
N GLU A 173 10.73 -21.83 -34.43
CA GLU A 173 10.93 -20.39 -34.59
C GLU A 173 10.19 -19.51 -33.56
N ALA A 174 9.20 -20.05 -32.83
CA ALA A 174 8.40 -19.30 -31.87
C ALA A 174 9.30 -18.59 -30.85
N SER A 175 9.22 -17.25 -30.77
CA SER A 175 10.13 -16.46 -29.93
C SER A 175 9.42 -15.57 -28.92
N VAL A 176 8.39 -14.85 -29.35
CA VAL A 176 7.50 -14.10 -28.47
C VAL A 176 6.07 -14.46 -28.83
N VAL A 177 5.33 -15.06 -27.91
CA VAL A 177 3.94 -15.50 -28.13
C VAL A 177 3.05 -14.82 -27.11
N LEU A 178 2.09 -14.02 -27.58
CA LEU A 178 1.05 -13.41 -26.76
C LEU A 178 -0.26 -14.18 -26.92
N GLY A 179 -0.88 -14.55 -25.80
CA GLY A 179 -2.22 -15.12 -25.73
C GLY A 179 -3.12 -14.23 -24.85
N GLN A 180 -4.28 -13.82 -25.33
CA GLN A 180 -5.24 -13.04 -24.54
C GLN A 180 -6.59 -13.76 -24.43
N PHE A 181 -7.06 -13.92 -23.20
CA PHE A 181 -8.29 -14.60 -22.82
C PHE A 181 -9.28 -13.59 -22.21
N LYS A 182 -10.55 -13.64 -22.63
CA LYS A 182 -11.60 -12.70 -22.18
C LYS A 182 -12.69 -13.34 -21.33
N GLY A 183 -12.73 -14.67 -21.22
CA GLY A 183 -13.82 -15.40 -20.59
C GLY A 183 -14.05 -15.05 -19.12
N VAL A 184 -12.99 -14.74 -18.37
CA VAL A 184 -13.09 -14.27 -16.98
C VAL A 184 -13.76 -12.88 -16.90
N ALA A 185 -13.41 -11.96 -17.80
CA ALA A 185 -14.05 -10.66 -17.89
C ALA A 185 -15.51 -10.76 -18.35
N ASP A 186 -15.82 -11.64 -19.30
CA ASP A 186 -17.19 -11.89 -19.75
C ASP A 186 -18.05 -12.40 -18.59
N ALA A 187 -17.58 -13.42 -17.87
CA ALA A 187 -18.28 -13.97 -16.71
C ALA A 187 -18.45 -12.93 -15.60
N GLY A 188 -17.40 -12.15 -15.31
CA GLY A 188 -17.46 -11.09 -14.31
C GLY A 188 -18.43 -9.97 -14.69
N THR A 189 -18.51 -9.61 -15.97
CA THR A 189 -19.45 -8.59 -16.47
C THR A 189 -20.89 -9.07 -16.39
N GLN A 190 -21.13 -10.35 -16.68
CA GLN A 190 -22.47 -10.93 -16.69
C GLN A 190 -23.00 -11.25 -15.28
N PHE A 191 -22.14 -11.75 -14.39
CA PHE A 191 -22.57 -12.32 -13.10
C PHE A 191 -21.96 -11.63 -11.87
N GLY A 192 -20.84 -10.93 -12.01
CA GLY A 192 -20.11 -10.27 -10.92
C GLY A 192 -18.66 -10.76 -10.80
N TYR A 193 -17.75 -9.88 -10.34
CA TYR A 193 -16.30 -10.10 -10.32
C TYR A 193 -15.77 -10.55 -8.95
N ASP A 194 -16.46 -11.46 -8.25
CA ASP A 194 -16.06 -11.89 -6.91
C ASP A 194 -16.10 -13.40 -6.76
N VAL A 195 -15.29 -13.93 -5.85
CA VAL A 195 -15.18 -15.37 -5.60
C VAL A 195 -16.49 -15.97 -5.08
N SER A 196 -17.34 -15.15 -4.46
CA SER A 196 -18.71 -15.52 -4.06
C SER A 196 -19.63 -15.81 -5.24
N VAL A 197 -19.24 -15.45 -6.47
CA VAL A 197 -19.97 -15.72 -7.72
C VAL A 197 -19.39 -16.99 -8.37
N PRO A 198 -20.12 -18.12 -8.38
CA PRO A 198 -19.61 -19.39 -8.91
C PRO A 198 -19.15 -19.30 -10.37
N GLN A 199 -19.89 -18.59 -11.22
CA GLN A 199 -19.58 -18.45 -12.65
C GLN A 199 -18.24 -17.74 -12.89
N TYR A 200 -17.88 -16.78 -12.04
CA TYR A 200 -16.61 -16.08 -12.11
C TYR A 200 -15.45 -16.98 -11.67
N THR A 201 -15.63 -17.70 -10.56
CA THR A 201 -14.67 -18.70 -10.06
C THR A 201 -14.45 -19.82 -11.07
N ASP A 202 -15.51 -20.35 -11.68
CA ASP A 202 -15.44 -21.39 -12.71
C ASP A 202 -14.71 -20.90 -13.97
N ALA A 203 -14.93 -19.65 -14.39
CA ALA A 203 -14.21 -19.06 -15.51
C ALA A 203 -12.70 -18.94 -15.23
N ILE A 204 -12.32 -18.58 -14.00
CA ILE A 204 -10.92 -18.54 -13.56
C ILE A 204 -10.31 -19.95 -13.60
N LEU A 205 -10.98 -20.96 -13.03
CA LEU A 205 -10.49 -22.34 -13.00
C LEU A 205 -10.42 -22.97 -14.40
N LYS A 206 -11.37 -22.65 -15.28
CA LYS A 206 -11.33 -23.06 -16.68
C LYS A 206 -10.12 -22.47 -17.40
N THR A 207 -9.84 -21.19 -17.17
CA THR A 207 -8.65 -20.54 -17.75
C THR A 207 -7.36 -21.12 -17.17
N ASP A 208 -7.29 -21.44 -15.88
CA ASP A 208 -6.15 -22.15 -15.27
C ASP A 208 -5.86 -23.48 -15.97
N GLY A 209 -6.90 -24.24 -16.34
CA GLY A 209 -6.77 -25.45 -17.15
C GLY A 209 -6.14 -25.19 -18.53
N TYR A 210 -6.50 -24.08 -19.18
CA TYR A 210 -5.87 -23.66 -20.45
C TYR A 210 -4.40 -23.30 -20.25
N ILE A 211 -4.05 -22.59 -19.18
CA ILE A 211 -2.66 -22.28 -18.83
C ILE A 211 -1.87 -23.58 -18.63
N LYS A 212 -2.45 -24.59 -17.98
CA LYS A 212 -1.81 -25.90 -17.80
C LYS A 212 -1.43 -26.56 -19.12
N GLU A 213 -2.38 -26.64 -20.06
CA GLU A 213 -2.14 -27.22 -21.39
C GLU A 213 -1.05 -26.45 -22.14
N ILE A 214 -1.06 -25.12 -22.08
CA ILE A 214 -0.06 -24.25 -22.71
C ILE A 214 1.33 -24.48 -22.11
N MET A 215 1.44 -24.54 -20.78
CA MET A 215 2.72 -24.77 -20.10
C MET A 215 3.27 -26.16 -20.43
N ASN A 216 2.42 -27.19 -20.52
CA ASN A 216 2.82 -28.52 -20.97
C ASN A 216 3.37 -28.49 -22.40
N ALA A 217 2.73 -27.76 -23.32
CA ALA A 217 3.23 -27.59 -24.68
C ALA A 217 4.60 -26.87 -24.72
N LEU A 218 4.78 -25.83 -23.90
CA LEU A 218 6.04 -25.11 -23.77
C LEU A 218 7.17 -26.03 -23.28
N TYR A 219 6.93 -26.86 -22.26
CA TYR A 219 7.92 -27.82 -21.76
C TYR A 219 8.20 -28.97 -22.74
N ALA A 220 7.24 -29.34 -23.58
CA ALA A 220 7.39 -30.40 -24.58
C ALA A 220 8.17 -29.97 -25.84
N ARG A 221 8.57 -28.70 -25.95
CA ARG A 221 9.37 -28.20 -27.08
C ARG A 221 10.69 -28.95 -27.21
N LYS A 222 11.01 -29.40 -28.43
CA LYS A 222 12.26 -30.14 -28.72
C LYS A 222 13.51 -29.34 -28.34
N THR A 223 13.45 -28.03 -28.53
CA THR A 223 14.53 -27.08 -28.25
C THR A 223 14.49 -26.48 -26.84
N TYR A 224 13.54 -26.87 -25.97
CA TYR A 224 13.31 -26.24 -24.67
C TYR A 224 14.57 -26.11 -23.81
N LYS A 225 15.43 -27.14 -23.80
CA LYS A 225 16.70 -27.16 -23.05
C LYS A 225 17.71 -26.07 -23.48
N ASN A 226 17.60 -25.56 -24.70
CA ASN A 226 18.45 -24.52 -25.27
C ASN A 226 17.77 -23.15 -25.26
N GLU A 227 16.57 -23.07 -24.69
CA GLU A 227 15.73 -21.87 -24.65
C GLU A 227 15.57 -21.39 -23.22
N ARG A 228 15.41 -20.07 -23.08
CA ARG A 228 15.21 -19.43 -21.79
C ARG A 228 13.93 -18.60 -21.82
N TRP A 229 12.84 -19.23 -21.42
CA TRP A 229 11.50 -18.66 -21.44
C TRP A 229 11.22 -17.78 -20.22
N LEU A 230 10.83 -16.53 -20.43
CA LEU A 230 10.08 -15.75 -19.46
C LEU A 230 8.59 -15.93 -19.76
N VAL A 231 7.85 -16.51 -18.83
CA VAL A 231 6.39 -16.55 -18.91
C VAL A 231 5.85 -15.40 -18.09
N VAL A 232 5.23 -14.43 -18.74
CA VAL A 232 4.49 -13.36 -18.07
C VAL A 232 3.02 -13.77 -18.05
N LEU A 233 2.46 -13.98 -16.86
CA LEU A 233 1.03 -14.25 -16.69
C LEU A 233 0.42 -13.12 -15.88
N THR A 234 -0.57 -12.43 -16.45
CA THR A 234 -1.13 -11.23 -15.83
C THR A 234 -2.63 -11.11 -16.11
N SER A 235 -3.32 -10.25 -15.37
CA SER A 235 -4.57 -9.65 -15.85
C SER A 235 -4.36 -8.25 -16.41
N SER A 236 -5.23 -7.85 -17.34
CA SER A 236 -5.25 -6.48 -17.87
C SER A 236 -5.85 -5.48 -16.90
N ARG A 237 -6.93 -5.88 -16.24
CA ARG A 237 -7.62 -5.12 -15.20
C ARG A 237 -8.28 -6.08 -14.23
N GLY A 238 -8.75 -5.53 -13.12
CA GLY A 238 -9.68 -6.21 -12.23
C GLY A 238 -11.12 -6.09 -12.70
N GLY A 239 -12.02 -5.93 -11.75
CA GLY A 239 -13.45 -5.94 -11.99
C GLY A 239 -14.22 -5.15 -10.95
N ALA A 240 -15.49 -4.85 -11.27
CA ALA A 240 -16.35 -4.13 -10.35
C ALA A 240 -16.61 -4.99 -9.10
N TRP A 241 -16.20 -4.49 -7.95
CA TRP A 241 -16.52 -5.05 -6.64
C TRP A 241 -16.64 -3.91 -5.63
N GLN A 242 -17.14 -4.22 -4.43
CA GLN A 242 -17.12 -3.27 -3.34
C GLN A 242 -15.68 -2.85 -3.07
N GLN A 243 -15.39 -1.58 -3.34
CA GLN A 243 -14.13 -0.99 -2.93
C GLN A 243 -14.09 -1.01 -1.40
N ASP A 244 -12.93 -1.39 -0.88
CA ASP A 244 -12.64 -1.21 0.52
C ASP A 244 -12.82 0.29 0.85
N PRO A 245 -13.84 0.67 1.65
CA PRO A 245 -14.11 2.08 1.93
C PRO A 245 -12.94 2.76 2.67
N GLU A 246 -11.96 1.98 3.12
CA GLU A 246 -10.83 2.38 3.93
C GLU A 246 -9.54 2.50 3.11
N ASP A 247 -9.54 1.94 1.90
CA ASP A 247 -8.46 2.06 0.92
C ASP A 247 -8.96 2.79 -0.33
N SER A 248 -8.93 4.13 -0.25
CA SER A 248 -9.24 5.01 -1.37
C SER A 248 -8.09 5.15 -2.39
N THR A 249 -6.99 4.40 -2.20
CA THR A 249 -5.83 4.44 -3.11
C THR A 249 -6.11 3.60 -4.36
N ALA A 250 -5.24 3.72 -5.37
CA ALA A 250 -5.31 2.86 -6.56
C ALA A 250 -5.19 1.35 -6.21
N MET A 251 -4.48 1.00 -5.12
CA MET A 251 -4.33 -0.39 -4.67
C MET A 251 -5.61 -0.96 -4.04
N GLY A 252 -6.47 -0.10 -3.49
CA GLY A 252 -7.75 -0.48 -2.91
C GLY A 252 -8.88 -0.59 -3.92
N ASN A 253 -8.69 -0.02 -5.12
CA ASN A 253 -9.71 -0.03 -6.17
C ASN A 253 -9.79 -1.42 -6.84
N PRO A 254 -10.89 -2.18 -6.66
CA PRO A 254 -10.99 -3.54 -7.20
C PRO A 254 -10.98 -3.59 -8.73
N ARG A 255 -11.33 -2.49 -9.39
CA ARG A 255 -11.29 -2.40 -10.86
C ARG A 255 -9.86 -2.31 -11.39
N LEU A 256 -8.94 -1.77 -10.58
CA LEU A 256 -7.53 -1.65 -10.91
C LEU A 256 -6.72 -2.85 -10.44
N ASN A 257 -7.23 -3.65 -9.49
CA ASN A 257 -6.47 -4.77 -8.94
C ASN A 257 -6.19 -5.87 -9.99
N THR A 258 -4.93 -6.00 -10.38
CA THR A 258 -4.41 -7.06 -11.25
C THR A 258 -3.56 -8.05 -10.45
N PHE A 259 -3.25 -9.18 -11.08
CA PHE A 259 -2.11 -10.00 -10.67
C PHE A 259 -1.08 -10.03 -11.79
N THR A 260 0.17 -10.26 -11.45
CA THR A 260 1.26 -10.44 -12.42
C THR A 260 2.27 -11.43 -11.87
N LEU A 261 2.63 -12.44 -12.67
CA LEU A 261 3.72 -13.38 -12.42
C LEU A 261 4.74 -13.22 -13.55
N PHE A 262 5.97 -12.89 -13.20
CA PHE A 262 7.15 -13.07 -14.04
C PHE A 262 7.75 -14.42 -13.69
N PHE A 263 7.46 -15.45 -14.47
CA PHE A 263 7.84 -16.84 -14.22
C PHE A 263 9.03 -17.28 -15.08
N ASN A 264 9.96 -17.98 -14.44
CA ASN A 264 10.98 -18.77 -15.11
C ASN A 264 11.34 -19.93 -14.17
N SER A 265 11.57 -21.13 -14.70
CA SER A 265 11.87 -22.32 -13.88
C SER A 265 13.13 -22.21 -13.00
N ARG A 266 13.98 -21.20 -13.25
CA ARG A 266 15.18 -20.88 -12.46
C ARG A 266 15.02 -19.67 -11.54
N PHE A 267 13.88 -18.99 -11.50
CA PHE A 267 13.70 -17.91 -10.54
C PHE A 267 13.53 -18.46 -9.13
N GLN A 268 14.13 -17.79 -8.15
CA GLN A 268 13.72 -17.91 -6.76
C GLN A 268 12.36 -17.24 -6.58
N SER A 269 11.46 -17.88 -5.83
CA SER A 269 10.13 -17.31 -5.60
C SER A 269 10.27 -16.01 -4.82
N LYS A 270 9.69 -14.94 -5.32
CA LYS A 270 9.69 -13.62 -4.67
C LYS A 270 8.32 -13.01 -4.80
N VAL A 271 7.63 -12.90 -3.68
CA VAL A 271 6.37 -12.16 -3.60
C VAL A 271 6.66 -10.67 -3.46
N ILE A 272 5.97 -9.87 -4.26
CA ILE A 272 5.87 -8.42 -4.10
C ILE A 272 4.47 -8.17 -3.53
N VAL A 273 4.41 -8.03 -2.21
CA VAL A 273 3.16 -7.74 -1.51
C VAL A 273 2.86 -6.25 -1.58
N LYS A 274 1.57 -5.89 -1.59
CA LYS A 274 1.15 -4.55 -1.20
C LYS A 274 1.83 -4.23 0.14
N PRO A 275 2.57 -3.12 0.28
CA PRO A 275 3.19 -2.83 1.54
C PRO A 275 2.10 -2.51 2.56
N GLN A 276 1.90 -3.42 3.50
CA GLN A 276 1.25 -3.15 4.77
C GLN A 276 2.42 -3.03 5.75
N ASP A 277 2.53 -1.90 6.45
CA ASP A 277 3.57 -1.64 7.46
C ASP A 277 4.98 -1.22 6.97
N LEU A 278 5.15 -0.82 5.70
CA LEU A 278 6.40 -0.19 5.27
C LEU A 278 6.51 1.21 5.86
N ARG A 279 7.65 1.54 6.48
CA ARG A 279 7.97 2.90 6.94
C ARG A 279 8.21 3.81 5.74
N VAL A 280 7.13 4.25 5.12
CA VAL A 280 7.14 5.32 4.11
C VAL A 280 7.18 6.68 4.80
N PRO A 281 7.70 7.73 4.13
CA PRO A 281 7.58 9.09 4.65
C PRO A 281 6.11 9.43 4.91
N TYR A 282 5.84 10.00 6.09
CA TYR A 282 4.57 10.66 6.35
C TYR A 282 4.56 11.97 5.58
N GLU A 283 3.63 12.10 4.64
CA GLU A 283 3.60 13.21 3.70
C GLU A 283 2.22 13.87 3.64
N GLY A 284 2.21 15.17 3.36
CA GLY A 284 1.00 15.96 3.30
C GLY A 284 1.29 17.46 3.20
N LYS A 285 0.24 18.28 3.32
CA LYS A 285 0.34 19.73 3.46
C LYS A 285 -0.41 20.15 4.71
N THR A 286 0.27 20.77 5.67
CA THR A 286 -0.33 21.23 6.93
C THR A 286 0.14 22.64 7.29
N VAL A 287 -0.45 23.24 8.31
CA VAL A 287 -0.13 24.60 8.76
C VAL A 287 0.84 24.54 9.93
N ARG A 288 1.89 25.38 9.87
CA ARG A 288 2.80 25.60 11.00
C ARG A 288 2.06 26.39 12.09
N LEU A 289 1.81 25.74 13.22
CA LEU A 289 1.10 26.33 14.35
C LEU A 289 2.10 27.01 15.28
N THR A 290 1.89 28.30 15.52
CA THR A 290 2.81 29.16 16.29
C THR A 290 2.03 30.18 17.11
N GLY A 291 2.64 30.74 18.16
CA GLY A 291 2.06 31.92 18.82
C GLY A 291 2.59 32.23 20.21
N ASP A 292 2.73 33.52 20.48
CA ASP A 292 3.05 34.14 21.77
C ASP A 292 1.90 35.03 22.29
N ALA A 293 1.02 35.51 21.40
CA ALA A 293 -0.16 36.30 21.72
C ALA A 293 -1.40 35.89 20.91
N ALA A 294 -2.59 36.10 21.49
CA ALA A 294 -3.85 35.66 20.89
C ALA A 294 -4.19 36.28 19.53
N ALA A 295 -3.70 37.51 19.25
CA ALA A 295 -3.97 38.25 18.02
C ALA A 295 -3.10 37.80 16.85
N THR A 296 -1.90 37.27 17.12
CA THR A 296 -0.90 36.90 16.11
C THR A 296 -0.75 35.39 15.95
N ALA A 297 -1.22 34.60 16.93
CA ALA A 297 -1.08 33.16 16.93
C ALA A 297 -1.76 32.47 15.73
N VAL A 298 -1.01 31.56 15.11
CA VAL A 298 -1.51 30.60 14.12
C VAL A 298 -2.02 29.36 14.85
N ARG A 299 -3.34 29.21 14.88
CA ARG A 299 -4.04 28.15 15.61
C ARG A 299 -5.37 27.78 14.96
N GLY A 300 -5.76 26.53 15.10
CA GLY A 300 -7.10 26.05 14.77
C GLY A 300 -8.01 26.14 15.99
N ARG A 301 -9.19 26.77 15.86
CA ARG A 301 -10.22 26.75 16.90
C ARG A 301 -11.54 26.28 16.34
N CYS A 302 -12.14 25.28 16.99
CA CYS A 302 -13.47 24.86 16.64
C CYS A 302 -14.44 26.03 16.79
N VAL A 303 -15.32 26.21 15.80
CA VAL A 303 -16.38 27.24 15.86
C VAL A 303 -17.43 26.87 16.91
N ASP A 304 -17.55 25.59 17.21
CA ASP A 304 -18.48 25.03 18.17
C ASP A 304 -17.77 24.69 19.49
N ASN A 305 -18.35 25.13 20.62
CA ASN A 305 -17.74 24.95 21.95
C ASN A 305 -18.19 23.66 22.66
N THR A 306 -18.99 22.80 22.03
CA THR A 306 -19.62 21.64 22.70
C THR A 306 -18.82 20.35 22.55
N ILE A 307 -17.86 20.29 21.63
CA ILE A 307 -17.03 19.11 21.40
C ILE A 307 -15.84 19.05 22.36
N GLY A 308 -15.58 17.87 22.92
CA GLY A 308 -14.42 17.61 23.78
C GLY A 308 -14.63 17.88 25.29
N ASP A 309 -15.84 18.23 25.74
CA ASP A 309 -16.12 18.32 27.18
C ASP A 309 -16.34 16.90 27.79
N ILE A 310 -15.57 16.55 28.83
CA ILE A 310 -15.72 15.28 29.55
C ILE A 310 -16.88 15.31 30.55
N GLY A 311 -17.28 16.49 31.04
CA GLY A 311 -18.31 16.67 32.07
C GLY A 311 -19.72 16.19 31.71
N LYS A 312 -19.96 15.60 30.54
CA LYS A 312 -21.23 14.96 30.16
C LYS A 312 -21.07 13.51 29.67
N LEU A 313 -19.86 12.96 29.74
CA LEU A 313 -19.53 11.66 29.19
C LEU A 313 -18.99 10.74 30.29
N ASN A 314 -19.21 9.44 30.15
CA ASN A 314 -18.59 8.42 31.01
C ASN A 314 -17.13 8.15 30.58
N GLY A 315 -16.77 8.51 29.35
CA GLY A 315 -15.40 8.51 28.89
C GLY A 315 -15.19 9.42 27.68
N LEU A 316 -13.96 9.89 27.50
CA LEU A 316 -13.53 10.69 26.36
C LEU A 316 -12.11 10.27 26.00
N THR A 317 -11.84 10.07 24.72
CA THR A 317 -10.47 9.89 24.24
C THR A 317 -10.17 10.95 23.21
N VAL A 318 -9.01 11.57 23.32
CA VAL A 318 -8.51 12.52 22.33
C VAL A 318 -7.13 12.09 21.89
N GLU A 319 -6.87 12.14 20.59
CA GLU A 319 -5.59 11.76 19.99
C GLU A 319 -5.18 12.78 18.94
N LEU A 320 -3.88 13.03 18.81
CA LEU A 320 -3.28 13.80 17.73
C LEU A 320 -1.87 13.33 17.40
N LYS A 321 -1.41 13.64 16.20
CA LYS A 321 0.00 13.52 15.81
C LYS A 321 0.65 14.89 15.81
N MET A 322 1.83 15.02 16.39
CA MET A 322 2.55 16.29 16.44
C MET A 322 4.03 16.11 16.11
N LYS A 323 4.57 17.06 15.34
CA LYS A 323 6.01 17.25 15.13
C LYS A 323 6.41 18.64 15.62
N LEU A 324 7.43 18.70 16.47
CA LEU A 324 7.98 19.96 16.98
C LEU A 324 8.98 20.55 15.99
N ASN A 325 8.95 21.87 15.84
CA ASN A 325 10.03 22.61 15.19
C ASN A 325 11.07 23.04 16.23
N ARG A 326 12.24 23.51 15.77
CA ARG A 326 13.26 24.06 16.68
C ARG A 326 12.78 25.38 17.26
N GLY A 327 12.77 25.46 18.59
CA GLY A 327 12.38 26.64 19.35
C GLY A 327 13.53 27.62 19.59
N PRO A 328 13.36 28.60 20.51
CA PRO A 328 14.28 29.74 20.69
C PRO A 328 15.75 29.40 20.97
N ASN A 329 16.01 28.24 21.58
CA ASN A 329 17.37 27.77 21.92
C ASN A 329 17.92 26.77 20.88
N ASN A 330 17.40 26.79 19.65
CA ASN A 330 17.75 25.88 18.57
C ASN A 330 17.58 24.39 18.94
N ASN A 331 16.65 24.09 19.85
CA ASN A 331 16.32 22.74 20.31
C ASN A 331 14.80 22.52 20.28
N PHE A 332 14.35 21.30 20.54
CA PHE A 332 12.91 20.96 20.54
C PHE A 332 12.26 21.09 21.93
N ARG A 333 12.89 21.83 22.86
CA ARG A 333 12.41 21.98 24.24
C ARG A 333 11.48 23.17 24.36
N TYR A 334 10.28 22.91 24.88
CA TYR A 334 9.28 23.94 25.13
C TYR A 334 8.83 23.92 26.58
N THR A 335 8.70 25.10 27.17
CA THR A 335 8.42 25.27 28.60
C THR A 335 7.04 25.88 28.77
N PHE A 336 6.07 25.02 29.04
CA PHE A 336 4.68 25.32 29.34
C PHE A 336 3.73 25.83 28.24
N PRO A 337 4.03 25.80 26.92
CA PRO A 337 3.02 26.20 25.96
C PRO A 337 2.00 25.07 25.70
N PRO A 338 0.69 25.36 25.74
CA PRO A 338 -0.34 24.44 25.30
C PRO A 338 -0.30 24.26 23.78
N PHE A 339 -0.60 23.05 23.34
CA PHE A 339 -0.69 22.70 21.91
C PHE A 339 -1.99 22.00 21.54
N PHE A 340 -2.75 21.49 22.51
CA PHE A 340 -4.08 20.96 22.27
C PHE A 340 -4.94 21.07 23.53
N SER A 341 -6.14 21.65 23.43
CA SER A 341 -6.87 22.04 24.64
C SER A 341 -8.37 22.24 24.45
N LYS A 342 -9.11 22.02 25.53
CA LYS A 342 -10.51 22.42 25.73
C LYS A 342 -10.62 23.16 27.07
N THR A 343 -10.13 24.39 27.08
CA THR A 343 -10.18 25.31 28.22
C THR A 343 -10.01 26.75 27.71
N LYS A 344 -10.51 27.74 28.46
CA LYS A 344 -10.41 29.16 28.08
C LYS A 344 -8.96 29.63 28.05
N ASP A 345 -8.21 29.23 29.07
CA ASP A 345 -6.81 29.55 29.29
C ASP A 345 -6.20 28.53 30.25
N ARG A 346 -4.99 28.06 29.94
CA ARG A 346 -4.33 27.02 30.75
C ARG A 346 -3.64 27.66 31.95
N THR A 347 -4.35 27.93 33.05
CA THR A 347 -3.78 28.50 34.29
C THR A 347 -4.44 27.93 35.54
N GLY A 348 -3.67 27.82 36.64
CA GLY A 348 -4.19 27.41 37.95
C GLY A 348 -5.12 26.20 37.90
N SER A 349 -6.40 26.41 38.21
CA SER A 349 -7.48 25.41 38.17
C SER A 349 -8.55 25.76 37.12
N THR A 350 -8.25 26.58 36.10
CA THR A 350 -9.22 26.96 35.07
C THR A 350 -9.86 25.71 34.45
N ILE A 351 -11.19 25.68 34.47
CA ILE A 351 -11.97 24.50 34.11
C ILE A 351 -11.68 24.00 32.70
N GLY A 352 -11.56 22.68 32.54
CA GLY A 352 -11.31 22.02 31.27
C GLY A 352 -10.04 21.16 31.26
N TRP A 353 -9.51 20.89 30.08
CA TRP A 353 -8.28 20.11 29.92
C TRP A 353 -7.33 20.68 28.86
N ALA A 354 -6.05 20.33 28.98
CA ALA A 354 -5.03 20.71 28.01
C ALA A 354 -3.85 19.73 27.99
N LEU A 355 -3.26 19.56 26.81
CA LEU A 355 -1.93 19.03 26.61
C LEU A 355 -0.96 20.20 26.34
N PHE A 356 0.13 20.23 27.08
CA PHE A 356 1.16 21.25 26.95
C PHE A 356 2.56 20.67 27.17
N LYS A 357 3.59 21.32 26.61
CA LYS A 357 4.98 20.89 26.77
C LYS A 357 5.53 21.29 28.15
N ASN A 358 6.36 20.44 28.73
CA ASN A 358 7.02 20.69 30.01
C ASN A 358 8.49 20.26 29.93
N GLY A 359 9.32 21.12 29.34
CA GLY A 359 10.69 20.79 29.00
C GLY A 359 10.72 19.64 28.00
N GLN A 360 11.31 18.51 28.42
CA GLN A 360 11.37 17.28 27.61
C GLN A 360 10.08 16.46 27.63
N GLY A 361 9.20 16.76 28.57
CA GLY A 361 7.95 16.07 28.76
C GLY A 361 6.77 16.75 28.08
N THR A 362 5.62 16.14 28.30
CA THR A 362 4.29 16.63 28.01
C THR A 362 3.47 16.46 29.27
N THR A 363 2.61 17.44 29.55
CA THR A 363 1.69 17.39 30.67
C THR A 363 0.26 17.33 30.18
N LEU A 364 -0.50 16.40 30.75
CA LEU A 364 -1.96 16.38 30.67
C LEU A 364 -2.51 17.09 31.91
N PHE A 365 -3.22 18.19 31.68
CA PHE A 365 -3.94 18.95 32.70
C PHE A 365 -5.43 18.72 32.58
N LEU A 366 -6.08 18.53 33.73
CA LEU A 366 -7.53 18.43 33.88
C LEU A 366 -7.94 19.19 35.15
N ALA A 367 -8.89 20.10 35.07
CA ALA A 367 -9.32 20.91 36.21
C ALA A 367 -10.83 21.18 36.23
N ASP A 368 -11.36 21.41 37.42
CA ASP A 368 -12.78 21.60 37.69
C ASP A 368 -13.16 23.04 38.09
N GLY A 369 -12.21 23.98 38.05
CA GLY A 369 -12.39 25.35 38.58
C GLY A 369 -11.84 25.55 39.99
N SER A 370 -11.67 24.50 40.79
CA SER A 370 -11.21 24.58 42.19
C SER A 370 -9.88 23.87 42.42
N THR A 371 -9.68 22.71 41.82
CA THR A 371 -8.44 21.92 41.86
C THR A 371 -8.08 21.42 40.47
N ASN A 372 -6.89 20.84 40.34
CA ASN A 372 -6.43 20.24 39.09
C ASN A 372 -5.66 18.95 39.32
N LEU A 373 -5.70 18.09 38.31
CA LEU A 373 -4.82 16.95 38.11
C LEU A 373 -3.84 17.27 36.98
N GLN A 374 -2.56 17.01 37.23
CA GLN A 374 -1.51 17.09 36.21
C GLN A 374 -0.74 15.78 36.13
N LEU A 375 -0.72 15.16 34.95
CA LEU A 375 0.14 14.02 34.65
C LEU A 375 1.30 14.51 33.81
N VAL A 376 2.50 14.46 34.34
CA VAL A 376 3.72 14.96 33.68
C VAL A 376 4.57 13.78 33.24
N THR A 377 4.87 13.67 31.94
CA THR A 377 5.93 12.77 31.50
C THR A 377 7.28 13.35 31.91
N ASP A 378 8.08 12.54 32.59
CA ASP A 378 9.35 12.96 33.17
C ASP A 378 10.44 11.96 32.78
N ALA A 379 11.52 12.45 32.16
CA ALA A 379 12.64 11.63 31.71
C ALA A 379 13.34 10.92 32.89
N SER A 380 13.33 11.50 34.10
CA SER A 380 13.85 10.87 35.31
C SER A 380 12.97 9.73 35.83
N ARG A 381 11.74 9.60 35.29
CA ARG A 381 10.77 8.54 35.61
C ARG A 381 10.61 7.53 34.47
N GLY A 382 11.56 7.48 33.53
CA GLY A 382 11.57 6.54 32.40
C GLY A 382 10.55 6.85 31.30
N SER A 383 10.00 8.07 31.24
CA SER A 383 9.03 8.46 30.21
C SER A 383 9.68 8.79 28.87
N LYS A 384 8.98 8.54 27.76
CA LYS A 384 9.44 8.81 26.38
C LYS A 384 9.69 10.29 26.13
N ASN A 385 10.89 10.61 25.65
CA ASN A 385 11.29 11.93 25.18
C ASN A 385 10.75 12.17 23.76
N THR A 386 10.14 13.33 23.52
CA THR A 386 9.60 13.74 22.21
C THR A 386 10.29 14.97 21.61
N ASP A 387 11.44 15.34 22.16
CA ASP A 387 12.25 16.49 21.73
C ASP A 387 13.27 16.12 20.64
N ASP A 388 12.84 15.39 19.61
CA ASP A 388 13.72 14.87 18.55
C ASP A 388 13.38 15.42 17.14
N GLY A 389 12.30 16.19 17.02
CA GLY A 389 11.81 16.69 15.73
C GLY A 389 11.12 15.61 14.88
N ASN A 390 10.82 14.44 15.45
CA ASN A 390 10.05 13.38 14.82
C ASN A 390 8.55 13.61 15.05
N TRP A 391 7.73 12.87 14.31
CA TRP A 391 6.30 12.80 14.55
C TRP A 391 6.00 11.83 15.70
N HIS A 392 5.18 12.29 16.65
CA HIS A 392 4.71 11.50 17.78
C HIS A 392 3.19 11.55 17.92
N THR A 393 2.61 10.47 18.41
CA THR A 393 1.21 10.39 18.81
C THR A 393 1.05 10.73 20.28
N TYR A 394 0.09 11.61 20.58
CA TYR A 394 -0.31 11.96 21.93
C TYR A 394 -1.77 11.57 22.11
N THR A 395 -2.05 10.69 23.08
CA THR A 395 -3.41 10.24 23.38
C THR A 395 -3.74 10.52 24.84
N ALA A 396 -4.82 11.24 25.10
CA ALA A 396 -5.36 11.44 26.44
C ALA A 396 -6.71 10.75 26.56
N VAL A 397 -6.85 9.92 27.59
CA VAL A 397 -8.08 9.17 27.91
C VAL A 397 -8.61 9.67 29.24
N PHE A 398 -9.89 9.95 29.29
CA PHE A 398 -10.61 10.33 30.50
C PHE A 398 -11.72 9.32 30.74
N GLU A 399 -11.79 8.81 31.95
CA GLU A 399 -12.86 7.95 32.44
C GLU A 399 -13.55 8.66 33.61
N ARG A 400 -14.88 8.70 33.61
CA ARG A 400 -15.68 9.34 34.66
C ARG A 400 -16.59 8.32 35.32
N SER A 401 -16.56 8.28 36.65
CA SER A 401 -17.51 7.53 37.48
C SER A 401 -18.02 8.45 38.59
N GLY A 402 -19.27 8.91 38.46
CA GLY A 402 -19.81 9.96 39.33
C GLY A 402 -18.99 11.25 39.23
N ASN A 403 -18.42 11.70 40.35
CA ASN A 403 -17.53 12.87 40.42
C ASN A 403 -16.04 12.51 40.32
N THR A 404 -15.71 11.23 40.21
CA THR A 404 -14.33 10.77 40.11
C THR A 404 -13.90 10.73 38.65
N TYR A 405 -12.79 11.40 38.35
CA TYR A 405 -12.18 11.44 37.03
C TYR A 405 -10.83 10.73 37.09
N LYS A 406 -10.66 9.73 36.23
CA LYS A 406 -9.38 9.08 35.97
C LYS A 406 -8.89 9.53 34.61
N ALA A 407 -7.73 10.17 34.57
CA ALA A 407 -7.08 10.62 33.35
C ALA A 407 -5.88 9.73 33.06
N SER A 408 -5.62 9.44 31.79
CA SER A 408 -4.42 8.76 31.32
C SER A 408 -3.80 9.46 30.12
N LEU A 409 -2.47 9.50 30.06
CA LEU A 409 -1.69 10.05 28.95
C LEU A 409 -0.80 8.96 28.35
N PHE A 410 -0.87 8.78 27.03
CA PHE A 410 -0.04 7.88 26.24
C PHE A 410 0.79 8.66 25.22
N ILE A 411 1.99 8.17 24.98
CA ILE A 411 2.90 8.66 23.94
C ILE A 411 3.24 7.48 23.02
N ASP A 412 2.93 7.62 21.73
CA ASP A 412 3.12 6.60 20.69
C ASP A 412 2.53 5.23 21.05
N GLY A 413 1.32 5.24 21.60
CA GLY A 413 0.61 4.01 21.97
C GLY A 413 1.08 3.37 23.28
N GLY A 414 2.10 3.94 23.94
CA GLY A 414 2.67 3.42 25.20
C GLY A 414 2.92 4.53 26.23
N ASN A 415 3.88 4.30 27.14
CA ASN A 415 4.30 5.26 28.18
C ASN A 415 3.12 5.83 29.00
N LYS A 416 2.18 4.96 29.35
CA LYS A 416 0.95 5.33 30.04
C LYS A 416 1.26 5.92 31.41
N LEU A 417 0.80 7.14 31.64
CA LEU A 417 0.67 7.72 32.98
C LEU A 417 -0.82 7.82 33.31
N THR A 418 -1.18 7.54 34.56
CA THR A 418 -2.57 7.62 35.03
C THR A 418 -2.62 8.34 36.37
N GLY A 419 -3.68 9.12 36.57
CA GLY A 419 -4.02 9.68 37.88
C GLY A 419 -5.52 9.86 38.01
N THR A 420 -5.97 9.99 39.26
CA THR A 420 -7.38 10.06 39.60
C THR A 420 -7.61 11.17 40.61
N TYR A 421 -8.70 11.91 40.49
CA TYR A 421 -9.17 12.80 41.55
C TYR A 421 -10.71 12.90 41.55
N THR A 422 -11.25 13.37 42.66
CA THR A 422 -12.68 13.67 42.80
C THR A 422 -12.90 15.15 42.55
N ALA A 423 -13.63 15.47 41.48
CA ALA A 423 -13.99 16.83 41.14
C ALA A 423 -15.12 17.36 42.04
N SER A 424 -15.08 18.64 42.32
CA SER A 424 -16.12 19.40 43.02
C SER A 424 -17.36 19.66 42.14
N ARG A 425 -17.22 19.53 40.81
CA ARG A 425 -18.28 19.75 39.83
C ARG A 425 -17.97 19.06 38.49
N GLU A 426 -18.92 19.10 37.57
CA GLU A 426 -18.73 18.65 36.20
C GLU A 426 -17.73 19.52 35.43
N ILE A 427 -16.83 18.90 34.69
CA ILE A 427 -15.78 19.60 33.93
C ILE A 427 -16.33 19.97 32.55
N LEU A 428 -16.94 21.16 32.47
CA LEU A 428 -17.46 21.76 31.25
C LEU A 428 -16.74 23.09 30.98
N ALA A 429 -16.19 23.28 29.79
CA ALA A 429 -15.45 24.49 29.43
C ALA A 429 -16.18 25.31 28.35
N PRO A 430 -17.33 25.95 28.65
CA PRO A 430 -18.15 26.65 27.66
C PRO A 430 -17.45 27.86 27.01
N GLU A 431 -16.50 28.47 27.73
CA GLU A 431 -15.67 29.60 27.24
C GLU A 431 -14.35 29.14 26.58
N GLY A 432 -14.08 27.84 26.56
CA GLY A 432 -12.89 27.24 25.98
C GLY A 432 -13.24 26.41 24.74
N PRO A 433 -13.16 26.95 23.51
CA PRO A 433 -13.29 26.14 22.31
C PRO A 433 -12.18 25.09 22.23
N LEU A 434 -12.47 23.96 21.59
CA LEU A 434 -11.44 23.00 21.24
C LEU A 434 -10.40 23.68 20.33
N THR A 435 -9.15 23.68 20.76
CA THR A 435 -8.07 24.47 20.16
C THR A 435 -6.86 23.59 19.89
N VAL A 436 -6.35 23.65 18.65
CA VAL A 436 -5.08 23.05 18.22
C VAL A 436 -4.06 24.17 17.98
N GLY A 437 -2.90 24.06 18.61
CA GLY A 437 -1.89 25.12 18.72
C GLY A 437 -2.09 26.00 19.96
N PHE A 438 -1.69 27.27 19.85
CA PHE A 438 -1.66 28.23 20.96
C PHE A 438 -3.03 28.41 21.66
N ASN A 439 -3.04 28.32 22.98
CA ASN A 439 -4.16 28.71 23.85
C ASN A 439 -3.69 29.85 24.79
N PRO A 440 -4.49 30.89 25.09
CA PRO A 440 -4.05 32.01 25.92
C PRO A 440 -3.50 31.57 27.28
N SER A 441 -2.54 32.35 27.79
CA SER A 441 -1.70 32.07 28.97
C SER A 441 -0.52 31.13 28.67
N ASN A 442 0.57 31.73 28.20
CA ASN A 442 1.88 31.08 28.06
C ASN A 442 2.79 31.47 29.24
N PHE A 443 3.40 30.48 29.88
CA PHE A 443 4.25 30.65 31.07
C PHE A 443 5.75 30.52 30.75
N GLY A 444 6.09 30.31 29.47
CA GLY A 444 7.47 30.22 29.01
C GLY A 444 7.58 30.60 27.53
N ASN A 445 8.00 29.68 26.68
CA ASN A 445 8.26 29.96 25.27
C ASN A 445 7.07 29.61 24.37
N ALA A 446 6.94 30.31 23.24
CA ALA A 446 5.89 30.05 22.25
C ALA A 446 6.02 28.64 21.66
N ILE A 447 4.89 27.95 21.44
CA ILE A 447 4.88 26.68 20.71
C ILE A 447 5.22 26.93 19.24
N ASP A 448 5.95 26.00 18.65
CA ASP A 448 6.15 25.93 17.21
C ASP A 448 6.13 24.46 16.75
N CYS A 449 5.08 24.10 16.04
CA CYS A 449 4.81 22.70 15.69
C CYS A 449 3.94 22.54 14.45
N TYR A 450 3.87 21.31 13.99
CA TYR A 450 2.84 20.81 13.08
C TYR A 450 1.97 19.82 13.84
N ILE A 451 0.65 19.92 13.69
CA ILE A 451 -0.31 18.97 14.28
C ILE A 451 -1.22 18.44 13.17
N THR A 452 -1.35 17.12 13.12
CA THR A 452 -2.20 16.40 12.16
C THR A 452 -3.02 15.32 12.85
N ASP A 453 -4.02 14.82 12.11
CA ASP A 453 -4.72 13.58 12.44
C ASP A 453 -5.34 13.58 13.86
N VAL A 454 -6.00 14.70 14.18
CA VAL A 454 -6.69 14.96 15.44
C VAL A 454 -8.01 14.18 15.48
N LYS A 455 -8.20 13.35 16.50
CA LYS A 455 -9.38 12.48 16.66
C LYS A 455 -9.94 12.60 18.06
N ILE A 456 -11.27 12.56 18.17
CA ILE A 456 -11.98 12.59 19.44
C ILE A 456 -13.07 11.53 19.44
N TRP A 457 -13.06 10.66 20.44
CA TRP A 457 -14.09 9.68 20.71
C TRP A 457 -14.86 10.03 21.99
N ASN A 458 -16.18 9.82 21.98
CA ASN A 458 -17.04 9.99 23.15
C ASN A 458 -17.00 8.80 24.13
N THR A 459 -15.90 8.04 24.12
CA THR A 459 -15.67 6.89 24.99
C THR A 459 -14.20 6.82 25.37
N ALA A 460 -13.90 6.14 26.46
CA ALA A 460 -12.54 5.77 26.81
C ALA A 460 -12.08 4.59 25.94
N LEU A 461 -11.00 4.77 25.19
CA LEU A 461 -10.40 3.70 24.41
C LEU A 461 -9.53 2.80 25.31
N PRO A 462 -9.58 1.47 25.11
CA PRO A 462 -8.67 0.54 25.75
C PRO A 462 -7.20 0.73 25.35
N ASP A 463 -6.28 0.36 26.24
CA ASP A 463 -4.83 0.52 26.07
C ASP A 463 -4.28 -0.21 24.83
N ASP A 464 -4.78 -1.41 24.54
CA ASP A 464 -4.40 -2.22 23.38
C ASP A 464 -4.84 -1.57 22.07
N ILE A 465 -6.06 -1.04 22.01
CA ILE A 465 -6.54 -0.28 20.85
C ILE A 465 -5.68 0.97 20.62
N ILE A 466 -5.35 1.72 21.67
CA ILE A 466 -4.48 2.90 21.55
C ILE A 466 -3.09 2.49 21.04
N LYS A 467 -2.54 1.38 21.56
CA LYS A 467 -1.24 0.87 21.13
C LYS A 467 -1.22 0.49 19.65
N ASP A 468 -2.27 -0.18 19.18
CA ASP A 468 -2.35 -0.69 17.80
C ASP A 468 -2.62 0.42 16.78
N TRP A 469 -3.35 1.46 17.17
CA TRP A 469 -3.75 2.55 16.28
C TRP A 469 -2.84 3.78 16.34
N ALA A 470 -2.04 3.95 17.39
CA ALA A 470 -1.13 5.08 17.50
C ALA A 470 -0.16 5.23 16.31
N PRO A 471 0.39 4.16 15.69
CA PRO A 471 1.24 4.35 14.51
C PRO A 471 0.48 4.82 13.27
N ARG A 472 -0.82 4.53 13.15
CA ARG A 472 -1.59 4.82 11.93
C ARG A 472 -1.85 6.33 11.81
N THR A 473 -1.82 6.84 10.58
CA THR A 473 -2.05 8.26 10.25
C THR A 473 -3.40 8.51 9.61
N TYR A 474 -4.34 7.59 9.85
CA TYR A 474 -5.69 7.58 9.32
C TYR A 474 -6.59 6.85 10.32
N ILE A 475 -7.89 7.02 10.15
CA ILE A 475 -8.91 6.24 10.84
C ILE A 475 -9.97 5.77 9.86
N ASN A 476 -10.47 4.56 10.08
CA ASN A 476 -11.42 3.86 9.23
C ASN A 476 -12.36 2.98 10.09
N LYS A 477 -13.31 2.27 9.47
CA LYS A 477 -14.32 1.46 10.18
C LYS A 477 -13.76 0.17 10.80
N GLU A 478 -12.57 -0.28 10.42
CA GLU A 478 -11.80 -1.33 11.12
C GLU A 478 -11.47 -0.93 12.58
N HIS A 479 -11.42 0.37 12.89
CA HIS A 479 -11.25 0.80 14.27
C HIS A 479 -12.48 0.39 15.09
N PHE A 480 -12.31 -0.49 16.08
CA PHE A 480 -13.43 -1.07 16.85
C PHE A 480 -14.39 -0.02 17.45
N TYR A 481 -13.83 1.13 17.85
CA TYR A 481 -14.57 2.28 18.37
C TYR A 481 -14.86 3.38 17.33
N PHE A 482 -14.86 3.08 16.03
CA PHE A 482 -15.10 4.08 14.98
C PHE A 482 -16.44 4.80 15.17
N ASN A 483 -17.48 4.06 15.58
CA ASN A 483 -18.83 4.62 15.83
C ASN A 483 -18.88 5.57 17.04
N ASN A 484 -17.86 5.56 17.90
CA ASN A 484 -17.72 6.50 19.01
C ASN A 484 -16.99 7.79 18.62
N LEU A 485 -16.47 7.88 17.40
CA LEU A 485 -15.76 9.06 16.91
C LEU A 485 -16.74 10.23 16.76
N ILE A 486 -16.49 11.33 17.46
CA ILE A 486 -17.30 12.55 17.43
C ILE A 486 -16.60 13.71 16.72
N GLY A 487 -15.32 13.59 16.40
CA GLY A 487 -14.59 14.57 15.60
C GLY A 487 -13.31 13.97 15.02
N TYR A 488 -13.00 14.32 13.77
CA TYR A 488 -11.79 13.90 13.07
C TYR A 488 -11.30 14.98 12.13
N TRP A 489 -10.17 15.61 12.46
CA TRP A 489 -9.50 16.59 11.62
C TRP A 489 -8.14 16.03 11.19
N PRO A 490 -7.99 15.65 9.91
CA PRO A 490 -6.67 15.32 9.37
C PRO A 490 -5.68 16.48 9.52
N CYS A 491 -6.17 17.73 9.51
CA CYS A 491 -5.39 18.97 9.45
C CYS A 491 -4.40 18.99 8.27
N MET A 492 -4.79 18.32 7.18
CA MET A 492 -4.00 18.18 5.94
C MET A 492 -4.79 18.63 4.71
N ASP A 493 -5.76 19.53 4.88
CA ASP A 493 -6.67 20.01 3.81
C ASP A 493 -5.93 20.69 2.64
N GLY A 494 -4.70 21.16 2.88
CA GLY A 494 -3.77 21.66 1.86
C GLY A 494 -4.09 23.04 1.30
N SER A 495 -5.26 23.61 1.63
CA SER A 495 -5.69 24.95 1.22
C SER A 495 -6.87 25.43 2.07
N GLY A 496 -7.19 26.72 1.96
CA GLY A 496 -8.34 27.33 2.65
C GLY A 496 -8.03 27.77 4.08
N ASN A 497 -9.08 28.15 4.81
CA ASN A 497 -8.98 28.78 6.13
C ASN A 497 -9.49 27.92 7.29
N ARG A 498 -9.63 26.62 7.06
CA ARG A 498 -10.19 25.67 8.03
C ARG A 498 -9.38 24.37 8.04
N PHE A 499 -9.29 23.77 9.23
CA PHE A 499 -9.16 22.32 9.32
C PHE A 499 -10.57 21.75 9.31
N LYS A 500 -10.89 20.92 8.31
CA LYS A 500 -12.24 20.37 8.19
C LYS A 500 -12.42 19.16 9.10
N ASP A 501 -13.61 19.04 9.66
CA ASP A 501 -14.01 17.85 10.41
C ASP A 501 -14.60 16.80 9.45
N TYR A 502 -13.86 15.72 9.25
CA TYR A 502 -14.28 14.55 8.49
C TYR A 502 -15.13 13.58 9.32
N GLY A 503 -15.22 13.79 10.64
CA GLY A 503 -16.10 13.06 11.53
C GLY A 503 -17.59 13.31 11.28
N PRO A 504 -18.49 12.67 12.04
CA PRO A 504 -19.92 12.75 11.81
C PRO A 504 -20.52 14.13 12.13
N ASN A 505 -19.91 14.90 13.03
CA ASN A 505 -20.48 16.16 13.53
C ASN A 505 -20.13 17.39 12.68
N LYS A 506 -19.16 17.28 11.74
CA LYS A 506 -18.76 18.33 10.80
C LYS A 506 -18.41 19.67 11.47
N LYS A 507 -17.74 19.62 12.63
CA LYS A 507 -17.35 20.77 13.45
C LYS A 507 -15.99 21.34 13.03
N ASP A 508 -15.92 21.99 11.88
CA ASP A 508 -14.67 22.57 11.36
C ASP A 508 -13.97 23.53 12.35
N MET A 509 -12.63 23.54 12.33
CA MET A 509 -11.83 24.52 13.04
C MET A 509 -11.43 25.66 12.11
N LEU A 510 -11.66 26.91 12.54
CA LEU A 510 -11.14 28.10 11.86
C LEU A 510 -9.66 28.29 12.19
N ILE A 511 -8.85 28.52 11.17
CA ILE A 511 -7.43 28.82 11.31
C ILE A 511 -7.27 30.34 11.44
N GLY A 512 -6.77 30.80 12.59
CA GLY A 512 -6.42 32.20 12.84
C GLY A 512 -4.96 32.53 12.53
N GLY A 513 -4.61 33.81 12.56
CA GLY A 513 -3.25 34.31 12.32
C GLY A 513 -2.84 34.34 10.84
N ALA A 514 -1.57 34.65 10.58
CA ALA A 514 -0.99 34.63 9.25
C ALA A 514 -0.31 33.27 9.00
N TYR A 515 -0.87 32.45 8.12
CA TYR A 515 -0.43 31.07 7.91
C TYR A 515 -0.22 30.70 6.45
N LEU A 516 0.56 29.65 6.25
CA LEU A 516 0.78 28.98 4.97
C LEU A 516 0.60 27.48 5.12
N TRP A 517 -0.03 26.86 4.12
CA TRP A 517 -0.07 25.41 3.97
C TRP A 517 1.27 24.94 3.42
N THR A 518 2.07 24.32 4.29
CA THR A 518 3.44 23.90 3.99
C THR A 518 3.45 22.39 3.69
N PRO A 519 4.02 21.95 2.56
CA PRO A 519 4.22 20.53 2.30
C PRO A 519 5.28 19.95 3.23
N PHE A 520 5.10 18.70 3.63
CA PHE A 520 6.10 17.91 4.37
C PHE A 520 6.15 16.49 3.82
N SER A 521 7.30 15.84 4.01
CA SER A 521 7.53 14.42 3.70
C SER A 521 8.63 13.93 4.64
N ASP A 522 8.23 13.31 5.75
CA ASP A 522 9.11 12.99 6.87
C ASP A 522 9.11 11.49 7.16
N LEU A 523 10.28 10.85 7.18
CA LEU A 523 10.39 9.51 7.74
C LEU A 523 10.14 9.55 9.25
N SER A 524 9.20 8.74 9.74
CA SER A 524 8.92 8.61 11.16
C SER A 524 9.31 7.24 11.71
N SER A 525 9.90 7.26 12.89
CA SER A 525 10.21 6.05 13.66
C SER A 525 8.99 5.52 14.41
N TYR A 526 7.89 6.28 14.45
CA TYR A 526 6.72 5.99 15.28
C TYR A 526 5.42 5.91 14.49
N LEU A 527 5.36 6.52 13.31
CA LEU A 527 4.20 6.45 12.43
C LEU A 527 4.38 5.44 11.29
N LEU A 528 3.25 4.88 10.84
CA LEU A 528 3.06 4.01 9.69
C LEU A 528 1.95 4.62 8.80
N PRO A 529 2.31 5.54 7.89
CA PRO A 529 1.35 6.23 7.05
C PRO A 529 0.65 5.32 6.03
N GLY A 530 -0.57 5.70 5.64
CA GLY A 530 -1.23 5.12 4.47
C GLY A 530 -0.47 5.45 3.17
N ILE A 531 -0.40 4.51 2.23
CA ILE A 531 0.43 4.64 1.02
C ILE A 531 -0.37 5.36 -0.08
N ALA A 532 -0.06 6.64 -0.31
CA ALA A 532 -0.79 7.47 -1.30
C ALA A 532 -0.57 7.06 -2.76
N ASP A 533 0.64 6.61 -3.13
CA ASP A 533 0.97 6.10 -4.47
C ASP A 533 1.54 4.67 -4.38
N GLY A 534 0.69 3.69 -4.70
CA GLY A 534 1.03 2.27 -4.72
C GLY A 534 1.85 1.84 -5.93
N THR A 535 1.86 2.63 -7.01
CA THR A 535 2.42 2.20 -8.30
C THR A 535 3.92 1.95 -8.25
N LYS A 536 4.65 2.58 -7.34
CA LYS A 536 6.10 2.33 -7.15
C LYS A 536 6.43 1.05 -6.36
N TYR A 537 5.45 0.39 -5.74
CA TYR A 537 5.71 -0.69 -4.79
C TYR A 537 5.24 -2.06 -5.24
N VAL A 538 4.37 -2.11 -6.25
CA VAL A 538 3.82 -3.34 -6.81
C VAL A 538 3.88 -3.27 -8.33
N PRO A 539 4.05 -4.42 -9.03
CA PRO A 539 4.00 -4.47 -10.47
C PRO A 539 2.75 -3.80 -11.06
N ASN A 540 2.97 -2.96 -12.05
CA ASN A 540 1.93 -2.35 -12.86
C ASN A 540 1.92 -2.97 -14.24
N THR A 541 0.80 -2.86 -14.94
CA THR A 541 0.72 -3.35 -16.32
C THR A 541 1.71 -2.67 -17.27
N PHE A 542 2.09 -1.41 -17.04
CA PHE A 542 3.10 -0.71 -17.83
C PHE A 542 4.55 -1.18 -17.57
N ASP A 543 4.82 -1.95 -16.51
CA ASP A 543 6.15 -2.52 -16.25
C ASP A 543 6.48 -3.68 -17.20
N ILE A 544 5.43 -4.35 -17.73
CA ILE A 544 5.57 -5.59 -18.49
C ILE A 544 6.41 -5.41 -19.77
N PRO A 545 6.17 -4.40 -20.64
CA PRO A 545 7.02 -4.17 -21.80
C PRO A 545 8.48 -3.93 -21.44
N TYR A 546 8.74 -3.25 -20.32
CA TYR A 546 10.09 -2.99 -19.84
C TYR A 546 10.81 -4.30 -19.51
N GLN A 547 10.15 -5.20 -18.76
CA GLN A 547 10.67 -6.52 -18.39
C GLN A 547 10.87 -7.44 -19.61
N ILE A 548 9.93 -7.44 -20.56
CA ILE A 548 10.01 -8.24 -21.80
C ILE A 548 11.20 -7.81 -22.65
N LEU A 549 11.35 -6.51 -22.90
CA LEU A 549 12.44 -5.99 -23.74
C LEU A 549 13.81 -6.25 -23.10
N GLU A 550 13.92 -6.12 -21.77
CA GLU A 550 15.13 -6.49 -21.05
C GLU A 550 15.48 -7.98 -21.21
N TRP A 551 14.49 -8.85 -21.01
CA TRP A 551 14.68 -10.29 -21.10
C TRP A 551 15.16 -10.72 -22.49
N LEU A 552 14.63 -10.07 -23.53
CA LEU A 552 15.04 -10.30 -24.91
C LEU A 552 16.41 -9.68 -25.25
N GLY A 553 17.07 -8.99 -24.31
CA GLY A 553 18.33 -8.31 -24.54
C GLY A 553 18.21 -7.17 -25.55
N ILE A 554 17.07 -6.48 -25.56
CA ILE A 554 16.85 -5.27 -26.38
C ILE A 554 17.15 -4.06 -25.49
N ARG A 555 18.17 -3.30 -25.88
CA ARG A 555 18.56 -2.08 -25.16
C ARG A 555 17.44 -1.05 -25.29
N ARG A 556 16.98 -0.54 -24.16
CA ARG A 556 15.99 0.53 -24.10
C ARG A 556 16.65 1.87 -24.39
N GLU A 557 15.93 2.74 -25.10
CA GLU A 557 16.36 4.11 -25.36
C GLU A 557 15.54 5.08 -24.50
N ASP A 558 16.19 6.10 -23.97
CA ASP A 558 15.53 7.13 -23.15
C ASP A 558 14.45 7.89 -23.97
N SER A 559 14.65 7.98 -25.29
CA SER A 559 13.71 8.57 -26.26
C SER A 559 12.33 7.89 -26.25
N TRP A 560 12.24 6.65 -25.78
CA TRP A 560 11.01 5.88 -25.76
C TRP A 560 10.05 6.34 -24.66
N GLY A 561 10.55 7.03 -23.64
CA GLY A 561 9.76 7.60 -22.56
C GLY A 561 8.91 6.58 -21.81
N LEU A 562 9.39 5.34 -21.64
CA LEU A 562 8.68 4.30 -20.88
C LEU A 562 8.44 4.74 -19.43
N ASP A 563 7.28 4.41 -18.87
CA ASP A 563 6.94 4.71 -17.48
C ASP A 563 7.32 3.57 -16.52
N GLY A 564 7.44 2.35 -17.06
CA GLY A 564 7.70 1.15 -16.25
C GLY A 564 9.14 0.95 -15.85
N HIS A 565 9.34 -0.02 -14.97
CA HIS A 565 10.65 -0.49 -14.52
C HIS A 565 10.71 -2.01 -14.40
N THR A 566 11.88 -2.53 -14.04
CA THR A 566 12.10 -3.97 -13.85
C THR A 566 11.82 -4.40 -12.43
N TRP A 567 11.42 -5.66 -12.31
CA TRP A 567 11.28 -6.37 -11.04
C TRP A 567 12.37 -7.45 -10.95
N PRO A 568 13.50 -7.17 -10.29
CA PRO A 568 14.66 -8.05 -10.34
C PRO A 568 14.36 -9.40 -9.67
N ALA A 569 14.70 -10.47 -10.40
CA ALA A 569 14.65 -11.84 -9.96
C ALA A 569 16.03 -12.31 -9.47
N GLU A 570 16.03 -13.17 -8.47
CA GLU A 570 17.20 -13.94 -8.08
C GLU A 570 17.12 -15.32 -8.73
N PHE A 571 18.26 -15.85 -9.16
CA PHE A 571 18.34 -17.14 -9.85
C PHE A 571 18.74 -18.25 -8.89
N ARG A 572 18.30 -19.47 -9.19
CA ARG A 572 18.78 -20.69 -8.54
C ARG A 572 19.53 -21.55 -9.57
N ASP A 573 20.49 -22.33 -9.08
CA ASP A 573 21.37 -23.12 -9.92
C ASP A 573 20.63 -24.25 -10.66
N TYR A 574 19.71 -24.91 -9.95
CA TYR A 574 18.90 -26.01 -10.49
C TYR A 574 17.47 -25.57 -10.78
N PRO A 575 16.99 -25.72 -12.03
CA PRO A 575 15.61 -25.39 -12.37
C PRO A 575 14.66 -26.34 -11.64
N LEU A 576 13.51 -25.85 -11.21
CA LEU A 576 12.40 -26.72 -10.81
C LEU A 576 11.78 -27.30 -12.09
N TYR A 577 12.37 -28.40 -12.59
CA TYR A 577 11.80 -29.19 -13.67
C TYR A 577 10.76 -30.17 -13.08
N GLY A 578 9.49 -29.98 -13.41
CA GLY A 578 8.44 -30.93 -13.01
C GLY A 578 7.05 -30.35 -13.26
N GLY A 579 6.36 -30.92 -14.25
CA GLY A 579 5.09 -30.45 -14.85
C GLY A 579 4.13 -29.80 -13.86
N ILE A 580 3.67 -28.60 -14.22
CA ILE A 580 2.76 -27.78 -13.42
C ILE A 580 1.44 -28.52 -13.21
#